data_AF-A0A0X3WSP7-F1
#
_entry.id   AF-A0A0X3WSP7-F1
#
_cell.length_a   1.000
_cell.length_b   1.000
_cell.length_c   1.000
_cell.angle_alpha   90.00
_cell.angle_beta   90.00
_cell.angle_gamma   90.00
#
_symmetry.space_group_name_H-M   'P 1'
#
loop_
_entity.id
_entity.type
_entity.pdbx_description
1 polymer ?
#
loop_
_entity_poly.entity_id
_entity_poly.type
_entity_poly.pdbx_seq_one_letter_code
_entity_poly.pdbx_strand_id
1 'polypeptide(L)'
;MARRSKIVSATLIAGALLLTSLGLGGIAMSAEAPPAEPAGGGVTAAHAGHVMAAPSSSSPEDPDGDGYIPANPPVTGVTPSTKEPPHRYFHEFQANCSVSHTKPDDPIVYPQQPGASHDHTFMGNTTTDAASTTASLDAGRTTCKAPGDKSGYWMPTLFNADRPVLPIGPQTIYYKAGVTDYTSVRPFPKGLRFVVGDPMQTAEEFRHHPGFVEGWECGDSFFNIEFPEDCPSRPEVQLNIRFQAPSCWDGKYLDTPDHRSHMAYPVVNPGTNNNVCPADHPVALPMVEFKMAFPVNGDLSHARLASGPSWSFHYDFFNAWDAPTLKALVDHCVVGALQCDARGYDQTHPEAGAALDENYELP
;
A
#
# COMPACT_ATOMS: atom_id res chain seq x y z
N MET A 1 -44.15 -41.53 -23.12
CA MET A 1 -42.89 -42.17 -22.67
C MET A 1 -41.85 -41.07 -22.52
N ALA A 2 -40.98 -40.99 -21.51
CA ALA A 2 -41.06 -41.49 -20.13
C ALA A 2 -40.18 -40.55 -19.26
N ARG A 3 -40.71 -39.99 -18.15
CA ARG A 3 -39.90 -39.24 -17.18
C ARG A 3 -39.07 -40.23 -16.35
N ARG A 4 -37.78 -39.98 -16.17
CA ARG A 4 -36.96 -40.66 -15.16
C ARG A 4 -36.70 -39.73 -13.98
N SER A 5 -37.33 -40.04 -12.85
CA SER A 5 -36.97 -39.48 -11.54
C SER A 5 -35.81 -40.30 -10.95
N LYS A 6 -34.92 -39.67 -10.18
CA LYS A 6 -33.98 -40.39 -9.30
C LYS A 6 -34.42 -40.22 -7.85
N ILE A 7 -34.59 -41.35 -7.20
CA ILE A 7 -35.05 -41.49 -5.81
C ILE A 7 -33.87 -41.20 -4.88
N VAL A 8 -34.12 -40.38 -3.84
CA VAL A 8 -33.21 -40.22 -2.71
C VAL A 8 -33.66 -41.21 -1.63
N SER A 9 -32.81 -42.16 -1.27
CA SER A 9 -33.11 -43.12 -0.20
C SER A 9 -32.84 -42.52 1.17
N ALA A 10 -33.88 -42.38 1.97
CA ALA A 10 -33.80 -42.08 3.41
C ALA A 10 -34.22 -43.31 4.23
N THR A 11 -33.55 -43.53 5.38
CA THR A 11 -33.80 -44.46 6.52
C THR A 11 -32.44 -44.95 7.04
N LEU A 12 -32.17 -45.34 8.30
CA LEU A 12 -32.67 -45.14 9.68
C LEU A 12 -31.43 -45.45 10.61
N ILE A 13 -31.36 -45.28 11.94
CA ILE A 13 -32.34 -45.03 13.03
C ILE A 13 -31.67 -44.18 14.14
N ALA A 14 -32.39 -43.82 15.21
CA ALA A 14 -31.86 -43.08 16.37
C ALA A 14 -31.31 -43.99 17.51
N GLY A 15 -30.45 -43.43 18.38
CA GLY A 15 -30.04 -44.05 19.64
C GLY A 15 -29.43 -43.02 20.59
N ALA A 16 -30.18 -42.63 21.63
CA ALA A 16 -29.73 -41.68 22.65
C ALA A 16 -29.40 -42.39 23.96
N LEU A 17 -28.35 -41.94 24.66
CA LEU A 17 -28.15 -42.24 26.08
C LEU A 17 -27.30 -41.14 26.74
N LEU A 18 -27.78 -40.65 27.88
CA LEU A 18 -27.11 -39.64 28.70
C LEU A 18 -25.89 -40.23 29.41
N LEU A 19 -24.92 -39.37 29.75
CA LEU A 19 -24.19 -39.50 31.02
C LEU A 19 -23.70 -38.14 31.52
N THR A 20 -23.88 -37.93 32.82
CA THR A 20 -23.55 -36.73 33.60
C THR A 20 -22.07 -36.66 33.93
N SER A 21 -21.51 -35.45 34.06
CA SER A 21 -20.29 -35.22 34.85
C SER A 21 -20.52 -34.10 35.88
N LEU A 22 -20.27 -34.43 37.15
CA LEU A 22 -20.15 -33.46 38.24
C LEU A 22 -18.76 -32.82 38.20
N GLY A 23 -18.65 -31.55 38.59
CA GLY A 23 -17.35 -30.96 38.91
C GLY A 23 -16.96 -31.24 40.36
N LEU A 24 -15.65 -31.31 40.65
CA LEU A 24 -15.03 -31.03 41.95
C LEU A 24 -13.49 -31.09 41.87
N GLY A 25 -12.82 -30.08 42.44
CA GLY A 25 -11.51 -30.20 43.07
C GLY A 25 -10.26 -30.42 42.18
N GLY A 26 -9.60 -29.33 41.79
CA GLY A 26 -8.18 -29.32 41.39
C GLY A 26 -7.41 -28.37 42.30
N ILE A 27 -6.44 -28.87 43.06
CA ILE A 27 -5.73 -28.13 44.12
C ILE A 27 -4.49 -27.45 43.53
N ALA A 28 -4.25 -26.19 43.89
CA ALA A 28 -3.04 -25.46 43.50
C ALA A 28 -1.79 -26.05 44.18
N MET A 29 -0.73 -26.26 43.41
CA MET A 29 0.61 -26.58 43.90
C MET A 29 1.59 -25.56 43.32
N SER A 30 2.14 -24.69 44.16
CA SER A 30 3.26 -23.82 43.78
C SER A 30 4.52 -24.66 43.59
N ALA A 31 5.26 -24.43 42.51
CA ALA A 31 6.59 -24.98 42.30
C ALA A 31 7.59 -23.82 42.21
N GLU A 32 8.40 -23.67 43.26
CA GLU A 32 9.48 -22.70 43.32
C GLU A 32 10.60 -23.10 42.35
N ALA A 33 11.07 -22.17 41.50
CA ALA A 33 12.24 -22.39 40.64
C ALA A 33 13.49 -21.72 41.28
N PRO A 34 14.67 -22.38 41.26
CA PRO A 34 15.87 -21.83 41.88
C PRO A 34 16.48 -20.67 41.06
N PRO A 35 17.27 -19.78 41.69
CA PRO A 35 17.83 -18.61 41.03
C PRO A 35 18.99 -18.98 40.09
N ALA A 36 19.05 -18.31 38.94
CA ALA A 36 20.20 -18.33 38.04
C ALA A 36 21.01 -17.04 38.18
N GLU A 37 22.31 -17.16 38.46
CA GLU A 37 23.27 -16.04 38.44
C GLU A 37 23.77 -15.73 37.01
N PRO A 38 24.27 -14.51 36.75
CA PRO A 38 24.30 -13.95 35.41
C PRO A 38 25.60 -14.22 34.64
N ALA A 39 25.49 -14.39 33.31
CA ALA A 39 26.63 -14.33 32.41
C ALA A 39 26.26 -13.80 31.01
N GLY A 40 27.00 -12.79 30.54
CA GLY A 40 27.35 -12.68 29.12
C GLY A 40 26.45 -11.84 28.19
N GLY A 41 26.61 -10.52 28.26
CA GLY A 41 26.55 -9.59 27.11
C GLY A 41 25.72 -9.93 25.88
N GLY A 42 24.40 -9.72 25.95
CA GLY A 42 23.55 -9.51 24.78
C GLY A 42 23.35 -8.02 24.53
N VAL A 43 23.47 -7.56 23.27
CA VAL A 43 23.13 -6.18 22.89
C VAL A 43 21.62 -6.01 23.05
N THR A 44 21.19 -5.29 24.07
CA THR A 44 19.77 -5.01 24.29
C THR A 44 19.26 -4.07 23.21
N ALA A 45 18.49 -4.59 22.26
CA ALA A 45 17.64 -3.79 21.39
C ALA A 45 16.72 -2.93 22.28
N ALA A 46 16.88 -1.61 22.22
CA ALA A 46 16.11 -0.67 23.02
C ALA A 46 14.72 -0.47 22.41
N HIS A 47 13.82 -1.45 22.62
CA HIS A 47 12.42 -1.32 22.27
C HIS A 47 11.69 -0.43 23.29
N ALA A 48 11.53 0.84 22.96
CA ALA A 48 10.66 1.77 23.68
C ALA A 48 10.18 2.90 22.76
N GLY A 49 8.90 2.86 22.39
CA GLY A 49 8.18 3.99 21.79
C GLY A 49 8.63 4.41 20.39
N HIS A 50 8.25 3.63 19.37
CA HIS A 50 8.51 3.98 17.97
C HIS A 50 7.51 5.05 17.49
N VAL A 51 7.86 6.31 17.68
CA VAL A 51 7.33 7.43 16.88
C VAL A 51 8.35 7.64 15.75
N MET A 52 7.90 7.62 14.50
CA MET A 52 8.74 8.06 13.38
C MET A 52 9.23 9.47 13.71
N ALA A 53 10.54 9.68 13.70
CA ALA A 53 11.11 10.92 14.19
C ALA A 53 10.63 12.08 13.31
N ALA A 54 9.82 12.98 13.89
CA ALA A 54 9.36 14.16 13.16
C ALA A 54 10.56 14.92 12.60
N PRO A 55 10.58 15.27 11.31
CA PRO A 55 11.70 15.96 10.69
C PRO A 55 11.91 17.30 11.40
N SER A 56 13.10 17.48 11.97
CA SER A 56 13.49 18.71 12.70
C SER A 56 14.32 19.66 11.82
N SER A 57 14.24 19.47 10.51
CA SER A 57 15.01 20.18 9.49
C SER A 57 14.08 20.89 8.51
N SER A 58 14.07 22.22 8.54
CA SER A 58 13.37 23.07 7.58
C SER A 58 13.69 22.66 6.14
N SER A 59 12.66 22.51 5.30
CA SER A 59 12.78 22.24 3.87
C SER A 59 12.27 23.43 3.04
N PRO A 60 12.45 23.45 1.71
CA PRO A 60 11.86 24.50 0.87
C PRO A 60 10.32 24.52 0.89
N GLU A 61 9.67 23.43 1.31
CA GLU A 61 8.21 23.30 1.40
C GLU A 61 7.67 23.31 2.84
N ASP A 62 8.57 23.19 3.83
CA ASP A 62 8.33 23.35 5.28
C ASP A 62 9.37 24.35 5.82
N PRO A 63 9.16 25.68 5.63
CA PRO A 63 10.19 26.69 5.91
C PRO A 63 10.39 26.97 7.40
N ASP A 64 9.39 26.70 8.24
CA ASP A 64 9.43 26.80 9.70
C ASP A 64 9.93 25.51 10.37
N GLY A 65 9.91 24.37 9.68
CA GLY A 65 10.43 23.10 10.16
C GLY A 65 9.55 22.44 11.22
N ASP A 66 8.23 22.65 11.13
CA ASP A 66 7.26 22.09 12.08
C ASP A 66 6.66 20.75 11.62
N GLY A 67 6.95 20.34 10.38
CA GLY A 67 6.50 19.11 9.74
C GLY A 67 5.12 19.19 9.08
N TYR A 68 4.43 20.33 9.12
CA TYR A 68 3.14 20.51 8.44
C TYR A 68 3.31 21.22 7.10
N ILE A 69 2.98 20.55 6.00
CA ILE A 69 2.97 21.17 4.66
C ILE A 69 1.51 21.49 4.29
N PRO A 70 1.04 22.74 4.38
CA PRO A 70 -0.35 23.07 4.09
C PRO A 70 -0.68 23.01 2.58
N ALA A 71 -1.84 22.46 2.24
CA ALA A 71 -2.38 22.48 0.89
C ALA A 71 -2.88 23.88 0.52
N ASN A 72 -2.56 24.31 -0.71
CA ASN A 72 -2.93 25.63 -1.21
C ASN A 72 -3.57 25.53 -2.61
N PRO A 73 -4.90 25.77 -2.75
CA PRO A 73 -5.87 26.00 -1.68
C PRO A 73 -6.21 24.70 -0.91
N PRO A 74 -6.62 24.79 0.37
CA PRO A 74 -7.18 23.65 1.09
C PRO A 74 -8.58 23.31 0.58
N VAL A 75 -8.97 22.04 0.71
CA VAL A 75 -10.27 21.50 0.34
C VAL A 75 -11.18 21.44 1.58
N THR A 76 -11.86 22.54 1.86
CA THR A 76 -12.74 22.69 3.04
C THR A 76 -14.21 22.43 2.73
N GLY A 77 -15.01 22.10 3.75
CA GLY A 77 -16.48 22.03 3.63
C GLY A 77 -16.99 20.79 2.90
N VAL A 78 -16.18 19.74 2.79
CA VAL A 78 -16.59 18.45 2.23
C VAL A 78 -17.21 17.59 3.34
N THR A 79 -18.35 16.98 3.04
CA THR A 79 -18.95 15.90 3.83
C THR A 79 -18.65 14.58 3.11
N PRO A 80 -18.23 13.50 3.81
CA PRO A 80 -18.05 12.20 3.17
C PRO A 80 -19.32 11.74 2.43
N SER A 81 -19.17 11.24 1.21
CA SER A 81 -20.32 10.72 0.46
C SER A 81 -20.72 9.34 0.97
N THR A 82 -22.03 9.15 1.17
CA THR A 82 -22.68 7.88 1.51
C THR A 82 -23.54 7.35 0.36
N LYS A 83 -23.46 7.98 -0.82
CA LYS A 83 -24.16 7.55 -2.04
C LYS A 83 -23.68 6.15 -2.44
N GLU A 84 -24.59 5.35 -2.99
CA GLU A 84 -24.27 4.07 -3.61
C GLU A 84 -24.52 4.18 -5.12
N PRO A 85 -23.48 4.38 -5.95
CA PRO A 85 -23.62 4.34 -7.40
C PRO A 85 -23.97 2.93 -7.90
N PRO A 86 -24.41 2.77 -9.16
CA PRO A 86 -24.61 1.44 -9.76
C PRO A 86 -23.35 0.59 -9.66
N HIS A 87 -23.50 -0.68 -9.27
CA HIS A 87 -22.36 -1.60 -9.13
C HIS A 87 -21.57 -1.75 -10.45
N ARG A 88 -20.29 -1.43 -10.39
CA ARG A 88 -19.29 -1.64 -11.45
C ARG A 88 -18.11 -2.35 -10.82
N TYR A 89 -17.56 -3.34 -11.51
CA TYR A 89 -16.53 -4.22 -10.94
C TYR A 89 -15.15 -3.54 -10.85
N PHE A 90 -14.89 -2.55 -11.71
CA PHE A 90 -13.64 -1.80 -11.77
C PHE A 90 -13.91 -0.31 -11.76
N HIS A 91 -12.93 0.43 -11.22
CA HIS A 91 -12.90 1.88 -11.09
C HIS A 91 -11.44 2.25 -10.82
N GLU A 92 -10.58 1.98 -11.81
CA GLU A 92 -9.14 2.00 -11.66
C GLU A 92 -8.39 2.39 -12.95
N PHE A 93 -7.19 2.95 -12.79
CA PHE A 93 -6.16 3.01 -13.84
C PHE A 93 -4.79 2.59 -13.30
N GLN A 94 -3.81 2.42 -14.18
CA GLN A 94 -2.46 1.94 -13.85
C GLN A 94 -1.40 2.97 -14.27
N ALA A 95 -0.51 3.43 -13.39
CA ALA A 95 0.56 4.36 -13.80
C ALA A 95 1.67 3.66 -14.63
N ASN A 96 1.92 2.38 -14.33
CA ASN A 96 2.91 1.49 -14.97
C ASN A 96 4.31 2.14 -15.10
N CYS A 97 5.08 2.10 -14.01
CA CYS A 97 6.38 2.77 -13.88
C CYS A 97 7.52 1.76 -13.69
N SER A 98 8.71 2.05 -14.23
CA SER A 98 9.89 1.18 -14.09
C SER A 98 10.81 1.68 -12.97
N VAL A 99 11.70 0.82 -12.47
CA VAL A 99 12.78 1.26 -11.56
C VAL A 99 13.65 2.30 -12.24
N SER A 100 13.96 3.40 -11.54
CA SER A 100 14.89 4.44 -11.97
C SER A 100 16.29 4.21 -11.39
N HIS A 101 16.40 4.07 -10.07
CA HIS A 101 17.64 3.85 -9.32
C HIS A 101 17.37 3.27 -7.93
N THR A 102 18.42 2.97 -7.16
CA THR A 102 18.33 2.82 -5.71
C THR A 102 19.18 3.87 -4.99
N LYS A 103 18.81 4.25 -3.77
CA LYS A 103 19.57 5.20 -2.93
C LYS A 103 19.16 5.06 -1.45
N PRO A 104 20.07 5.23 -0.47
CA PRO A 104 19.77 5.34 0.96
C PRO A 104 19.19 6.71 1.37
N ASP A 105 18.23 7.21 0.60
CA ASP A 105 17.64 8.53 0.74
C ASP A 105 16.13 8.43 1.00
N ASP A 106 15.56 9.41 1.71
CA ASP A 106 14.11 9.57 1.81
C ASP A 106 13.73 11.06 1.91
N PRO A 107 13.08 11.67 0.90
CA PRO A 107 12.68 13.07 0.95
C PRO A 107 11.47 13.39 1.83
N ILE A 108 10.74 12.38 2.32
CA ILE A 108 9.59 12.55 3.22
C ILE A 108 10.10 12.50 4.66
N VAL A 109 10.73 11.37 5.05
CA VAL A 109 11.17 11.09 6.42
C VAL A 109 12.50 11.76 6.77
N TYR A 110 13.41 11.89 5.80
CA TYR A 110 14.75 12.47 5.99
C TYR A 110 15.05 13.60 4.99
N PRO A 111 14.18 14.63 4.89
CA PRO A 111 14.33 15.72 3.93
C PRO A 111 15.68 16.42 4.13
N GLN A 112 16.34 16.72 3.01
CA GLN A 112 17.67 17.35 2.96
C GLN A 112 18.80 16.54 3.64
N GLN A 113 18.60 15.25 3.94
CA GLN A 113 19.59 14.39 4.60
C GLN A 113 19.96 13.15 3.74
N PRO A 114 20.80 13.30 2.70
CA PRO A 114 21.23 12.18 1.86
C PRO A 114 21.96 11.10 2.65
N GLY A 115 21.65 9.83 2.39
CA GLY A 115 22.24 8.69 3.09
C GLY A 115 21.74 8.44 4.51
N ALA A 116 20.70 9.16 4.97
CA ALA A 116 20.14 8.98 6.32
C ALA A 116 19.11 7.84 6.41
N SER A 117 18.56 7.36 5.28
CA SER A 117 17.63 6.23 5.25
C SER A 117 18.36 4.91 4.98
N HIS A 118 17.60 3.82 5.03
CA HIS A 118 17.99 2.55 4.42
C HIS A 118 17.82 2.63 2.89
N ASP A 119 18.39 1.67 2.14
CA ASP A 119 18.35 1.71 0.67
C ASP A 119 16.93 1.50 0.12
N HIS A 120 16.44 2.48 -0.64
CA HIS A 120 15.15 2.45 -1.30
C HIS A 120 15.31 2.19 -2.80
N THR A 121 14.39 1.41 -3.38
CA THR A 121 14.21 1.26 -4.82
C THR A 121 13.21 2.30 -5.31
N PHE A 122 13.69 3.25 -6.12
CA PHE A 122 12.89 4.34 -6.67
C PHE A 122 12.30 3.98 -8.03
N MET A 123 11.09 4.48 -8.26
CA MET A 123 10.30 4.26 -9.47
C MET A 123 9.57 5.55 -9.87
N GLY A 124 9.18 5.62 -11.14
CA GLY A 124 8.56 6.82 -11.72
C GLY A 124 9.59 7.91 -11.92
N ASN A 125 9.61 8.94 -11.08
CA ASN A 125 10.56 10.03 -11.24
C ASN A 125 12.04 9.55 -11.16
N THR A 126 12.83 10.03 -12.11
CA THR A 126 14.25 9.70 -12.30
C THR A 126 15.20 10.58 -11.49
N THR A 127 14.68 11.56 -10.76
CA THR A 127 15.46 12.49 -9.93
C THR A 127 15.04 12.48 -8.47
N THR A 128 14.24 11.51 -8.01
CA THR A 128 13.87 11.38 -6.60
C THR A 128 15.09 11.05 -5.74
N ASP A 129 15.43 11.96 -4.84
CA ASP A 129 16.39 11.75 -3.77
C ASP A 129 16.05 12.58 -2.53
N ALA A 130 16.89 12.59 -1.48
CA ALA A 130 16.60 13.28 -0.22
C ALA A 130 16.41 14.81 -0.36
N ALA A 131 16.79 15.42 -1.49
CA ALA A 131 16.56 16.84 -1.77
C ALA A 131 15.32 17.09 -2.65
N SER A 132 14.45 16.09 -2.80
CA SER A 132 13.23 16.22 -3.61
C SER A 132 12.23 17.19 -2.99
N THR A 133 11.62 18.00 -3.85
CA THR A 133 10.49 18.88 -3.56
C THR A 133 9.47 18.72 -4.67
N THR A 134 8.23 19.18 -4.46
CA THR A 134 7.21 19.18 -5.53
C THR A 134 7.73 19.82 -6.82
N ALA A 135 8.49 20.92 -6.70
CA ALA A 135 9.05 21.65 -7.84
C ALA A 135 10.21 20.93 -8.53
N SER A 136 11.10 20.25 -7.79
CA SER A 136 12.20 19.50 -8.41
C SER A 136 11.69 18.21 -9.08
N LEU A 137 10.67 17.56 -8.49
CA LEU A 137 10.01 16.41 -9.11
C LEU A 137 9.27 16.83 -10.40
N ASP A 138 8.50 17.92 -10.39
CA ASP A 138 7.78 18.42 -11.57
C ASP A 138 8.70 18.73 -12.77
N ALA A 139 9.89 19.28 -12.49
CA ALA A 139 10.93 19.52 -13.48
C ALA A 139 11.66 18.24 -13.96
N GLY A 140 11.39 17.09 -13.31
CA GLY A 140 12.05 15.81 -13.55
C GLY A 140 11.57 15.05 -14.79
N ARG A 141 12.31 13.99 -15.12
CA ARG A 141 11.88 12.97 -16.10
C ARG A 141 11.32 11.76 -15.37
N THR A 142 10.49 10.97 -16.04
CA THR A 142 9.82 9.79 -15.47
C THR A 142 10.10 8.52 -16.26
N THR A 143 9.98 7.37 -15.58
CA THR A 143 9.95 6.02 -16.15
C THR A 143 8.53 5.47 -16.30
N CYS A 144 7.51 6.22 -15.87
CA CYS A 144 6.09 5.90 -16.04
C CYS A 144 5.68 5.97 -17.51
N LYS A 145 4.59 5.27 -17.86
CA LYS A 145 4.04 5.27 -19.22
C LYS A 145 3.51 6.65 -19.64
N ALA A 146 2.82 7.34 -18.74
CA ALA A 146 2.37 8.71 -18.97
C ALA A 146 3.51 9.71 -18.68
N PRO A 147 3.95 10.53 -19.65
CA PRO A 147 4.98 11.56 -19.41
C PRO A 147 4.58 12.59 -18.35
N GLY A 148 3.28 12.77 -18.13
CA GLY A 148 2.69 13.62 -17.10
C GLY A 148 2.82 13.08 -15.67
N ASP A 149 3.15 11.80 -15.45
CA ASP A 149 3.42 11.30 -14.11
C ASP A 149 4.86 11.59 -13.68
N LYS A 150 5.08 12.70 -12.97
CA LYS A 150 6.38 13.01 -12.36
C LYS A 150 6.49 12.53 -10.92
N SER A 151 5.59 11.69 -10.43
CA SER A 151 5.55 11.33 -9.01
C SER A 151 6.73 10.43 -8.61
N GLY A 152 7.15 10.58 -7.37
CA GLY A 152 8.07 9.64 -6.73
C GLY A 152 7.28 8.47 -6.14
N TYR A 153 7.74 7.25 -6.42
CA TYR A 153 7.25 6.03 -5.81
C TYR A 153 8.47 5.24 -5.33
N TRP A 154 8.55 4.88 -4.05
CA TRP A 154 9.66 4.06 -3.55
C TRP A 154 9.25 3.11 -2.44
N MET A 155 10.10 2.12 -2.20
CA MET A 155 9.94 1.07 -1.20
C MET A 155 11.34 0.55 -0.82
N PRO A 156 11.51 -0.15 0.32
CA PRO A 156 12.77 -0.78 0.70
C PRO A 156 13.30 -1.69 -0.42
N THR A 157 14.57 -1.53 -0.79
CA THR A 157 15.21 -2.42 -1.77
C THR A 157 15.20 -3.85 -1.23
N LEU A 158 14.63 -4.79 -2.00
CA LEU A 158 14.73 -6.21 -1.72
C LEU A 158 16.15 -6.69 -2.00
N PHE A 159 16.71 -7.48 -1.10
CA PHE A 159 17.96 -8.21 -1.29
C PHE A 159 17.70 -9.72 -1.16
N ASN A 160 18.45 -10.52 -1.90
CA ASN A 160 18.72 -11.91 -1.55
C ASN A 160 20.22 -12.03 -1.24
N ALA A 161 20.54 -12.37 0.01
CA ALA A 161 21.86 -12.15 0.63
C ALA A 161 22.35 -10.69 0.46
N ASP A 162 23.42 -10.48 -0.31
CA ASP A 162 24.02 -9.17 -0.59
C ASP A 162 23.68 -8.63 -1.99
N ARG A 163 22.81 -9.32 -2.74
CA ARG A 163 22.43 -8.92 -4.10
C ARG A 163 21.08 -8.19 -4.10
N PRO A 164 21.01 -6.93 -4.56
CA PRO A 164 19.72 -6.27 -4.73
C PRO A 164 18.93 -6.97 -5.83
N VAL A 165 17.64 -7.17 -5.57
CA VAL A 165 16.65 -7.76 -6.48
C VAL A 165 15.68 -6.66 -6.85
N LEU A 166 15.88 -6.08 -8.03
CA LEU A 166 15.06 -4.96 -8.52
C LEU A 166 13.94 -5.48 -9.44
N PRO A 167 12.71 -4.95 -9.35
CA PRO A 167 11.67 -5.24 -10.32
C PRO A 167 12.11 -4.87 -11.75
N ILE A 168 11.76 -5.69 -12.75
CA ILE A 168 12.19 -5.52 -14.15
C ILE A 168 11.03 -4.98 -15.00
N GLY A 169 11.29 -3.87 -15.69
CA GLY A 169 10.30 -3.19 -16.53
C GLY A 169 9.19 -2.51 -15.72
N PRO A 170 8.12 -2.04 -16.40
CA PRO A 170 7.02 -1.34 -15.74
C PRO A 170 6.29 -2.25 -14.74
N GLN A 171 6.25 -1.85 -13.47
CA GLN A 171 5.43 -2.47 -12.43
C GLN A 171 4.09 -1.76 -12.32
N THR A 172 3.06 -2.50 -11.95
CA THR A 172 1.71 -1.94 -11.85
C THR A 172 1.51 -1.24 -10.52
N ILE A 173 1.48 0.10 -10.60
CA ILE A 173 0.99 0.97 -9.53
C ILE A 173 -0.44 1.35 -9.92
N TYR A 174 -1.42 0.84 -9.19
CA TYR A 174 -2.82 1.13 -9.45
C TYR A 174 -3.27 2.41 -8.73
N TYR A 175 -4.23 3.09 -9.34
CA TYR A 175 -5.03 4.16 -8.76
C TYR A 175 -6.48 3.70 -8.78
N LYS A 176 -7.06 3.35 -7.63
CA LYS A 176 -8.40 2.74 -7.51
C LYS A 176 -9.32 3.59 -6.63
N ALA A 177 -10.64 3.49 -6.76
CA ALA A 177 -11.52 3.94 -5.66
C ALA A 177 -11.38 3.01 -4.44
N GLY A 178 -11.11 3.56 -3.26
CA GLY A 178 -11.18 2.84 -1.97
C GLY A 178 -12.55 2.97 -1.27
N VAL A 179 -13.37 3.92 -1.68
CA VAL A 179 -14.74 4.18 -1.18
C VAL A 179 -15.80 3.64 -2.14
N THR A 180 -16.97 3.29 -1.61
CA THR A 180 -18.11 2.80 -2.41
C THR A 180 -18.64 3.85 -3.37
N ASP A 181 -18.67 5.14 -2.98
CA ASP A 181 -18.96 6.21 -3.93
C ASP A 181 -17.71 6.59 -4.74
N TYR A 182 -17.35 5.74 -5.70
CA TYR A 182 -16.29 6.01 -6.66
C TYR A 182 -16.51 7.32 -7.44
N THR A 183 -17.75 7.83 -7.53
CA THR A 183 -18.06 9.12 -8.18
C THR A 183 -17.74 10.34 -7.32
N SER A 184 -17.32 10.15 -6.07
CA SER A 184 -16.87 11.22 -5.16
C SER A 184 -15.35 11.43 -5.16
N VAL A 185 -14.58 10.52 -5.78
CA VAL A 185 -13.12 10.53 -5.82
C VAL A 185 -12.60 11.73 -6.61
N ARG A 186 -11.56 12.38 -6.09
CA ARG A 186 -10.91 13.56 -6.69
C ARG A 186 -9.45 13.27 -7.00
N PRO A 187 -8.82 13.92 -8.00
CA PRO A 187 -7.38 13.80 -8.22
C PRO A 187 -6.59 14.32 -7.00
N PHE A 188 -5.41 13.75 -6.77
CA PHE A 188 -4.51 14.19 -5.71
C PHE A 188 -4.09 15.67 -5.89
N PRO A 189 -4.07 16.48 -4.81
CA PRO A 189 -3.44 17.79 -4.86
C PRO A 189 -1.92 17.60 -5.08
N LYS A 190 -1.33 18.44 -5.94
CA LYS A 190 0.09 18.34 -6.27
C LYS A 190 0.94 18.60 -5.03
N GLY A 191 1.94 17.75 -4.80
CA GLY A 191 2.80 17.79 -3.62
C GLY A 191 2.31 16.97 -2.41
N LEU A 192 1.13 16.34 -2.46
CA LEU A 192 0.70 15.36 -1.44
C LEU A 192 1.75 14.24 -1.32
N ARG A 193 2.17 13.92 -0.10
CA ARG A 193 3.15 12.87 0.16
C ARG A 193 2.83 12.12 1.46
N PHE A 194 3.03 10.80 1.48
CA PHE A 194 2.75 9.98 2.67
C PHE A 194 3.52 8.66 2.65
N VAL A 195 3.66 8.07 3.84
CA VAL A 195 4.28 6.76 4.09
C VAL A 195 3.21 5.71 4.40
N VAL A 196 3.25 4.54 3.76
CA VAL A 196 2.29 3.44 3.91
C VAL A 196 2.95 2.23 4.57
N GLY A 197 2.47 1.81 5.74
CA GLY A 197 3.17 0.82 6.58
C GLY A 197 4.32 1.46 7.37
N ASP A 198 5.09 0.64 8.09
CA ASP A 198 6.18 1.11 8.95
C ASP A 198 7.40 0.16 8.91
N PRO A 199 8.65 0.66 8.79
CA PRO A 199 9.84 -0.20 8.84
C PRO A 199 9.99 -0.96 10.18
N MET A 200 9.46 -0.43 11.27
CA MET A 200 9.57 -0.99 12.63
C MET A 200 8.33 -1.80 13.06
N GLN A 201 7.33 -1.97 12.19
CA GLN A 201 6.14 -2.79 12.52
C GLN A 201 6.53 -4.25 12.81
N THR A 202 5.74 -4.89 13.66
CA THR A 202 5.83 -6.34 13.92
C THR A 202 5.16 -7.15 12.80
N ALA A 203 5.45 -8.45 12.77
CA ALA A 203 4.77 -9.41 11.90
C ALA A 203 3.24 -9.44 12.11
N GLU A 204 2.77 -9.16 13.33
CA GLU A 204 1.33 -9.10 13.66
C GLU A 204 0.69 -7.79 13.15
N GLU A 205 1.37 -6.65 13.31
CA GLU A 205 0.90 -5.36 12.78
C GLU A 205 0.84 -5.38 11.24
N PHE A 206 1.87 -5.91 10.57
CA PHE A 206 1.86 -6.07 9.11
C PHE A 206 0.71 -6.96 8.62
N ARG A 207 0.45 -8.09 9.32
CA ARG A 207 -0.67 -9.00 9.00
C ARG A 207 -2.04 -8.35 9.11
N HIS A 208 -2.21 -7.42 10.05
CA HIS A 208 -3.49 -6.74 10.31
C HIS A 208 -3.53 -5.31 9.77
N HIS A 209 -2.51 -4.88 9.02
CA HIS A 209 -2.45 -3.55 8.44
C HIS A 209 -3.63 -3.37 7.45
N PRO A 210 -4.39 -2.25 7.49
CA PRO A 210 -5.54 -2.06 6.61
C PRO A 210 -5.20 -2.11 5.11
N GLY A 211 -3.95 -1.85 4.75
CA GLY A 211 -3.43 -1.97 3.39
C GLY A 211 -2.96 -3.37 2.97
N PHE A 212 -3.00 -4.37 3.84
CA PHE A 212 -2.60 -5.75 3.53
C PHE A 212 -3.63 -6.41 2.61
N VAL A 213 -3.20 -6.88 1.44
CA VAL A 213 -4.09 -7.57 0.49
C VAL A 213 -3.91 -9.09 0.58
N GLU A 214 -2.75 -9.60 0.17
CA GLU A 214 -2.47 -11.05 0.12
C GLU A 214 -1.06 -11.41 0.66
N GLY A 215 -0.36 -10.46 1.28
CA GLY A 215 0.99 -10.64 1.84
C GLY A 215 2.06 -10.85 0.76
N TRP A 216 3.08 -11.64 1.10
CA TRP A 216 4.10 -12.08 0.17
C TRP A 216 3.65 -13.33 -0.60
N GLU A 217 3.80 -13.30 -1.92
CA GLU A 217 3.34 -14.35 -2.83
C GLU A 217 4.52 -14.90 -3.65
N CYS A 218 4.66 -16.22 -3.78
CA CYS A 218 5.70 -16.83 -4.61
C CYS A 218 5.20 -18.14 -5.24
N GLY A 219 4.91 -18.12 -6.54
CA GLY A 219 4.24 -19.21 -7.24
C GLY A 219 2.83 -19.45 -6.69
N ASP A 220 2.56 -20.66 -6.20
CA ASP A 220 1.27 -21.05 -5.60
C ASP A 220 1.23 -20.81 -4.07
N SER A 221 2.23 -20.12 -3.51
CA SER A 221 2.28 -19.72 -2.09
C SER A 221 1.84 -18.26 -1.92
N PHE A 222 0.92 -17.98 -0.99
CA PHE A 222 0.27 -16.69 -0.76
C PHE A 222 -0.19 -16.55 0.70
N PHE A 223 -0.62 -15.35 1.13
CA PHE A 223 -0.88 -14.98 2.55
C PHE A 223 0.32 -15.08 3.49
N ASN A 224 1.55 -15.04 2.95
CA ASN A 224 2.75 -15.13 3.77
C ASN A 224 3.09 -13.76 4.40
N ILE A 225 3.51 -13.81 5.66
CA ILE A 225 4.08 -12.65 6.38
C ILE A 225 5.60 -12.64 6.22
N GLU A 226 6.19 -13.83 6.24
CA GLU A 226 7.60 -14.10 5.98
C GLU A 226 7.83 -14.31 4.47
N PHE A 227 9.06 -14.12 4.02
CA PHE A 227 9.44 -14.61 2.69
C PHE A 227 9.39 -16.15 2.72
N PRO A 228 8.73 -16.84 1.77
CA PRO A 228 8.78 -18.30 1.69
C PRO A 228 10.24 -18.75 1.44
N GLU A 229 10.83 -19.55 2.33
CA GLU A 229 12.26 -19.94 2.23
C GLU A 229 12.62 -20.64 0.91
N ASP A 230 11.69 -21.45 0.37
CA ASP A 230 11.78 -22.06 -0.96
C ASP A 230 10.60 -21.57 -1.81
N CYS A 231 10.92 -21.13 -3.03
CA CYS A 231 9.96 -20.71 -4.03
C CYS A 231 10.18 -21.47 -5.34
N PRO A 232 9.14 -21.93 -6.06
CA PRO A 232 9.31 -22.77 -7.24
C PRO A 232 10.28 -22.19 -8.28
N SER A 233 11.44 -22.83 -8.45
CA SER A 233 12.52 -22.36 -9.34
C SER A 233 12.19 -22.54 -10.82
N ARG A 234 11.32 -21.68 -11.34
CA ARG A 234 10.87 -21.62 -12.74
C ARG A 234 11.03 -20.19 -13.27
N PRO A 235 11.44 -19.95 -14.53
CA PRO A 235 11.75 -18.60 -15.03
C PRO A 235 10.60 -17.58 -14.93
N GLU A 236 9.36 -18.05 -14.97
CA GLU A 236 8.14 -17.25 -14.86
C GLU A 236 7.69 -16.97 -13.41
N VAL A 237 8.32 -17.59 -12.42
CA VAL A 237 7.96 -17.42 -11.01
C VAL A 237 8.75 -16.26 -10.42
N GLN A 238 8.02 -15.38 -9.74
CA GLN A 238 8.51 -14.17 -9.09
C GLN A 238 8.02 -14.16 -7.64
N LEU A 239 8.74 -13.46 -6.77
CA LEU A 239 8.24 -13.04 -5.47
C LEU A 239 7.43 -11.75 -5.66
N ASN A 240 6.23 -11.66 -5.12
CA ASN A 240 5.33 -10.53 -5.31
C ASN A 240 4.78 -10.02 -3.97
N ILE A 241 4.35 -8.76 -3.96
CA ILE A 241 3.57 -8.16 -2.88
C ILE A 241 2.53 -7.20 -3.44
N ARG A 242 1.39 -7.12 -2.74
CA ARG A 242 0.31 -6.14 -2.98
C ARG A 242 0.00 -5.39 -1.69
N PHE A 243 0.12 -4.06 -1.72
CA PHE A 243 -0.09 -3.21 -0.54
C PHE A 243 -0.80 -1.90 -0.90
N GLN A 244 -1.84 -1.54 -0.15
CA GLN A 244 -2.77 -0.44 -0.43
C GLN A 244 -2.56 0.75 0.50
N ALA A 245 -2.60 1.96 -0.05
CA ALA A 245 -2.54 3.23 0.67
C ALA A 245 -3.87 3.57 1.36
N PRO A 246 -3.88 4.46 2.36
CA PRO A 246 -5.07 5.22 2.71
C PRO A 246 -5.59 6.01 1.49
N SER A 247 -6.90 6.28 1.43
CA SER A 247 -7.56 6.93 0.28
C SER A 247 -8.53 8.05 0.67
N CYS A 248 -8.44 8.52 1.90
CA CYS A 248 -9.27 9.58 2.46
C CYS A 248 -8.36 10.63 3.08
N TRP A 249 -8.59 11.91 2.77
CA TRP A 249 -7.69 13.01 3.12
C TRP A 249 -8.41 14.10 3.92
N ASP A 250 -7.68 14.70 4.86
CA ASP A 250 -8.17 15.74 5.75
C ASP A 250 -8.53 17.06 5.05
N GLY A 251 -8.06 17.23 3.81
CA GLY A 251 -8.32 18.40 2.97
C GLY A 251 -7.43 19.61 3.27
N LYS A 252 -6.47 19.51 4.19
CA LYS A 252 -5.70 20.65 4.72
C LYS A 252 -4.20 20.52 4.50
N TYR A 253 -3.64 19.32 4.65
CA TYR A 253 -2.18 19.13 4.67
C TYR A 253 -1.71 18.18 3.57
N LEU A 254 -0.73 18.60 2.78
CA LEU A 254 0.01 17.77 1.83
C LEU A 254 1.00 16.83 2.53
N ASP A 255 1.41 17.17 3.75
CA ASP A 255 2.19 16.32 4.65
C ASP A 255 1.96 16.72 6.11
N THR A 256 2.18 15.79 7.04
CA THR A 256 2.12 15.99 8.50
C THR A 256 3.40 15.50 9.17
N PRO A 257 3.72 15.87 10.42
CA PRO A 257 5.00 15.53 11.05
C PRO A 257 5.27 14.04 11.26
N ASP A 258 4.25 13.19 11.09
CA ASP A 258 4.30 11.73 11.14
C ASP A 258 4.15 11.07 9.75
N HIS A 259 4.02 11.89 8.70
CA HIS A 259 3.80 11.56 7.30
C HIS A 259 2.59 10.66 7.00
N ARG A 260 1.62 10.64 7.93
CA ARG A 260 0.47 9.70 7.93
C ARG A 260 -0.84 10.34 8.37
N SER A 261 -0.86 11.15 9.43
CA SER A 261 -2.09 11.66 10.07
C SER A 261 -2.96 12.60 9.24
N HIS A 262 -2.53 13.04 8.04
CA HIS A 262 -3.41 13.73 7.09
C HIS A 262 -4.20 12.78 6.18
N MET A 263 -3.89 11.47 6.22
CA MET A 263 -4.51 10.42 5.42
C MET A 263 -5.14 9.34 6.31
N ALA A 264 -6.28 8.80 5.86
CA ALA A 264 -6.98 7.70 6.53
C ALA A 264 -7.42 6.62 5.53
N TYR A 265 -7.53 5.39 6.03
CA TYR A 265 -8.23 4.32 5.33
C TYR A 265 -9.75 4.56 5.40
N PRO A 266 -10.51 4.22 4.35
CA PRO A 266 -11.96 4.19 4.41
C PRO A 266 -12.47 3.31 5.56
N VAL A 267 -13.60 3.73 6.15
CA VAL A 267 -14.29 3.01 7.22
C VAL A 267 -15.64 2.50 6.74
N VAL A 268 -16.13 1.41 7.33
CA VAL A 268 -17.47 0.89 7.04
C VAL A 268 -18.52 1.87 7.59
N ASN A 269 -19.39 2.38 6.70
CA ASN A 269 -20.51 3.24 7.06
C ASN A 269 -21.53 2.45 7.93
N PRO A 270 -21.79 2.86 9.18
CA PRO A 270 -22.59 2.09 10.13
C PRO A 270 -23.97 1.66 9.59
N GLY A 271 -24.29 0.37 9.74
CA GLY A 271 -25.54 -0.22 9.25
C GLY A 271 -25.56 -0.55 7.75
N THR A 272 -24.43 -0.41 7.05
CA THR A 272 -24.25 -0.79 5.64
C THR A 272 -22.96 -1.62 5.48
N ASN A 273 -22.70 -2.12 4.27
CA ASN A 273 -21.41 -2.71 3.89
C ASN A 273 -20.56 -1.72 3.05
N ASN A 274 -20.89 -0.43 3.07
CA ASN A 274 -20.30 0.55 2.17
C ASN A 274 -19.08 1.21 2.83
N ASN A 275 -17.97 1.31 2.11
CA ASN A 275 -16.77 2.01 2.55
C ASN A 275 -16.94 3.51 2.28
N VAL A 276 -16.71 4.33 3.29
CA VAL A 276 -16.78 5.80 3.21
C VAL A 276 -15.57 6.42 3.89
N CYS A 277 -15.25 7.66 3.55
CA CYS A 277 -14.25 8.38 4.30
C CYS A 277 -14.76 8.76 5.70
N PRO A 278 -13.90 8.73 6.74
CA PRO A 278 -14.28 9.21 8.06
C PRO A 278 -14.43 10.75 8.04
N ALA A 279 -15.14 11.29 9.04
CA ALA A 279 -15.57 12.69 9.03
C ALA A 279 -14.43 13.71 9.20
N ASP A 280 -13.29 13.27 9.74
CA ASP A 280 -12.05 14.03 9.88
C ASP A 280 -11.18 14.01 8.60
N HIS A 281 -11.38 13.02 7.73
CA HIS A 281 -10.69 12.86 6.44
C HIS A 281 -11.66 12.86 5.24
N PRO A 282 -12.49 13.90 5.06
CA PRO A 282 -13.69 13.81 4.22
C PRO A 282 -13.44 13.78 2.72
N VAL A 283 -12.20 14.00 2.25
CA VAL A 283 -11.88 14.09 0.82
C VAL A 283 -11.47 12.71 0.28
N ALA A 284 -12.34 12.09 -0.51
CA ALA A 284 -12.03 10.84 -1.21
C ALA A 284 -11.01 11.08 -2.34
N LEU A 285 -9.96 10.26 -2.35
CA LEU A 285 -8.85 10.26 -3.31
C LEU A 285 -8.66 8.83 -3.87
N PRO A 286 -7.84 8.64 -4.92
CA PRO A 286 -7.50 7.30 -5.37
C PRO A 286 -6.68 6.59 -4.30
N MET A 287 -7.03 5.36 -4.00
CA MET A 287 -6.19 4.41 -3.31
C MET A 287 -5.05 4.02 -4.25
N VAL A 288 -3.81 4.36 -3.88
CA VAL A 288 -2.62 3.79 -4.52
C VAL A 288 -2.50 2.33 -4.07
N GLU A 289 -2.26 1.41 -4.99
CA GLU A 289 -1.87 0.02 -4.69
C GLU A 289 -0.59 -0.31 -5.43
N PHE A 290 0.48 -0.57 -4.68
CA PHE A 290 1.70 -1.15 -5.24
C PHE A 290 1.45 -2.63 -5.49
N LYS A 291 1.58 -3.08 -6.74
CA LYS A 291 1.71 -4.50 -7.11
C LYS A 291 3.09 -4.72 -7.71
N MET A 292 4.00 -5.22 -6.89
CA MET A 292 5.44 -5.28 -7.20
C MET A 292 5.86 -6.73 -7.42
N ALA A 293 6.56 -6.98 -8.54
CA ALA A 293 7.05 -8.31 -8.91
C ALA A 293 8.59 -8.33 -8.97
N PHE A 294 9.18 -9.09 -8.06
CA PHE A 294 10.64 -9.23 -7.91
C PHE A 294 11.12 -10.49 -8.65
N PRO A 295 12.10 -10.39 -9.56
CA PRO A 295 12.58 -11.50 -10.40
C PRO A 295 13.51 -12.45 -9.61
N VAL A 296 12.99 -13.06 -8.55
CA VAL A 296 13.69 -14.01 -7.69
C VAL A 296 12.78 -15.21 -7.34
N ASN A 297 13.38 -16.39 -7.31
CA ASN A 297 12.77 -17.67 -6.98
C ASN A 297 13.88 -18.66 -6.55
N GLY A 298 13.51 -19.90 -6.23
CA GLY A 298 14.42 -20.87 -5.61
C GLY A 298 14.64 -20.56 -4.14
N ASP A 299 15.89 -20.59 -3.70
CA ASP A 299 16.30 -20.29 -2.33
C ASP A 299 16.15 -18.79 -2.01
N LEU A 300 15.23 -18.50 -1.09
CA LEU A 300 14.94 -17.19 -0.51
C LEU A 300 15.25 -17.15 1.00
N SER A 301 15.96 -18.13 1.55
CA SER A 301 16.35 -18.16 2.97
C SER A 301 17.26 -16.99 3.40
N HIS A 302 17.77 -16.23 2.43
CA HIS A 302 18.53 -15.00 2.63
C HIS A 302 17.81 -13.75 2.07
N ALA A 303 16.52 -13.86 1.75
CA ALA A 303 15.70 -12.73 1.34
C ALA A 303 15.45 -11.77 2.52
N ARG A 304 15.67 -10.48 2.29
CA ARG A 304 15.45 -9.40 3.27
C ARG A 304 15.14 -8.09 2.58
N LEU A 305 14.43 -7.20 3.25
CA LEU A 305 14.34 -5.81 2.82
C LEU A 305 15.55 -5.03 3.33
N ALA A 306 15.82 -3.88 2.72
CA ALA A 306 16.78 -2.91 3.24
C ALA A 306 16.40 -2.40 4.65
N SER A 307 15.10 -2.34 4.94
CA SER A 307 14.52 -2.03 6.26
C SER A 307 14.57 -3.19 7.26
N GLY A 308 14.94 -4.40 6.85
CA GLY A 308 15.04 -5.58 7.70
C GLY A 308 14.15 -6.76 7.24
N PRO A 309 13.31 -7.34 8.12
CA PRO A 309 12.51 -8.52 7.79
C PRO A 309 11.41 -8.22 6.76
N SER A 310 10.82 -9.24 6.17
CA SER A 310 9.74 -9.15 5.16
C SER A 310 8.55 -8.28 5.57
N TRP A 311 8.21 -8.26 6.86
CA TRP A 311 7.10 -7.49 7.42
C TRP A 311 7.46 -6.03 7.73
N SER A 312 8.73 -5.62 7.57
CA SER A 312 9.12 -4.19 7.55
C SER A 312 8.74 -3.49 6.24
N PHE A 313 7.98 -4.15 5.36
CA PHE A 313 7.53 -3.57 4.11
C PHE A 313 6.66 -2.35 4.34
N HIS A 314 7.10 -1.27 3.73
CA HIS A 314 6.38 -0.02 3.58
C HIS A 314 6.63 0.48 2.17
N TYR A 315 5.88 1.50 1.77
CA TYR A 315 6.20 2.25 0.58
C TYR A 315 5.74 3.70 0.72
N ASP A 316 6.28 4.51 -0.17
CA ASP A 316 6.24 5.96 -0.07
C ASP A 316 5.79 6.53 -1.40
N PHE A 317 4.97 7.57 -1.32
CA PHE A 317 4.43 8.25 -2.48
C PHE A 317 4.61 9.75 -2.32
N PHE A 318 5.08 10.41 -3.38
CA PHE A 318 5.18 11.87 -3.46
C PHE A 318 4.58 12.31 -4.80
N ASN A 319 3.35 12.83 -4.75
CA ASN A 319 2.58 13.23 -5.91
C ASN A 319 3.21 14.44 -6.63
N ALA A 320 3.64 14.24 -7.87
CA ALA A 320 4.04 15.33 -8.75
C ALA A 320 3.43 15.22 -10.16
N TRP A 321 2.36 14.44 -10.32
CA TRP A 321 1.57 14.40 -11.55
C TRP A 321 1.28 15.79 -12.13
N ASP A 322 1.25 15.89 -13.46
CA ASP A 322 0.55 16.96 -14.15
C ASP A 322 -0.94 16.91 -13.78
N ALA A 323 -1.45 18.01 -13.20
CA ALA A 323 -2.77 18.03 -12.59
C ALA A 323 -3.92 17.86 -13.62
N PRO A 324 -3.89 18.50 -14.81
CA PRO A 324 -4.80 18.18 -15.91
C PRO A 324 -4.79 16.70 -16.30
N THR A 325 -3.61 16.08 -16.46
CA THR A 325 -3.46 14.67 -16.86
C THR A 325 -4.04 13.72 -15.80
N LEU A 326 -3.68 13.90 -14.53
CA LEU A 326 -4.23 13.09 -13.43
C LEU A 326 -5.74 13.27 -13.29
N LYS A 327 -6.25 14.48 -13.47
CA LYS A 327 -7.69 14.74 -13.44
C LYS A 327 -8.41 14.01 -14.57
N ALA A 328 -7.88 14.00 -15.79
CA ALA A 328 -8.47 13.28 -16.92
C ALA A 328 -8.54 11.76 -16.64
N LEU A 329 -7.46 11.18 -16.12
CA LEU A 329 -7.43 9.75 -15.75
C LEU A 329 -8.40 9.42 -14.61
N VAL A 330 -8.49 10.24 -13.55
CA VAL A 330 -9.42 10.02 -12.44
C VAL A 330 -10.88 10.16 -12.89
N ASP A 331 -11.22 11.21 -13.63
CA ASP A 331 -12.59 11.45 -14.11
C ASP A 331 -13.05 10.35 -15.08
N HIS A 332 -12.17 9.92 -16.00
CA HIS A 332 -12.50 8.91 -17.00
C HIS A 332 -12.55 7.49 -16.42
N CYS A 333 -11.53 7.10 -15.65
CA CYS A 333 -11.35 5.71 -15.24
C CYS A 333 -11.95 5.39 -13.87
N VAL A 334 -11.72 6.24 -12.87
CA VAL A 334 -12.22 5.99 -11.51
C VAL A 334 -13.69 6.41 -11.41
N VAL A 335 -14.00 7.66 -11.79
CA VAL A 335 -15.38 8.19 -11.74
C VAL A 335 -16.27 7.58 -12.85
N GLY A 336 -15.73 7.29 -14.04
CA GLY A 336 -16.41 6.55 -15.10
C GLY A 336 -16.57 5.04 -14.84
N ALA A 337 -15.87 4.52 -13.82
CA ALA A 337 -15.85 3.13 -13.39
C ALA A 337 -15.45 2.13 -14.50
N LEU A 338 -14.23 2.31 -14.99
CA LEU A 338 -13.58 1.51 -16.01
C LEU A 338 -12.38 0.73 -15.43
N GLN A 339 -11.91 -0.27 -16.17
CA GLN A 339 -10.62 -0.91 -15.93
C GLN A 339 -9.57 -0.39 -16.92
N CYS A 340 -8.98 0.75 -16.61
CA CYS A 340 -8.04 1.40 -17.51
C CYS A 340 -6.61 0.84 -17.40
N ASP A 341 -5.95 0.77 -18.55
CA ASP A 341 -4.49 0.79 -18.62
C ASP A 341 -3.92 2.20 -18.40
N ALA A 342 -2.61 2.37 -18.60
CA ALA A 342 -1.91 3.65 -18.37
C ALA A 342 -2.29 4.78 -19.34
N ARG A 343 -2.99 4.48 -20.44
CA ARG A 343 -3.54 5.47 -21.37
C ARG A 343 -4.91 5.97 -20.92
N GLY A 344 -5.47 5.37 -19.88
CA GLY A 344 -6.88 5.53 -19.55
C GLY A 344 -7.80 4.78 -20.53
N TYR A 345 -7.34 3.69 -21.15
CA TYR A 345 -8.14 2.88 -22.06
C TYR A 345 -8.59 1.57 -21.41
N ASP A 346 -9.88 1.26 -21.50
CA ASP A 346 -10.46 0.00 -21.03
C ASP A 346 -10.68 -0.96 -22.21
N GLN A 347 -9.96 -2.08 -22.19
CA GLN A 347 -9.99 -3.08 -23.25
C GLN A 347 -11.33 -3.85 -23.32
N THR A 348 -12.13 -3.78 -22.25
CA THR A 348 -13.47 -4.39 -22.15
C THR A 348 -14.60 -3.42 -22.49
N HIS A 349 -14.34 -2.11 -22.46
CA HIS A 349 -15.28 -1.04 -22.83
C HIS A 349 -14.67 -0.08 -23.88
N PRO A 350 -14.28 -0.58 -25.08
CA PRO A 350 -13.60 0.21 -26.10
C PRO A 350 -14.41 1.43 -26.58
N GLU A 351 -15.73 1.40 -26.45
CA GLU A 351 -16.65 2.48 -26.79
C GLU A 351 -16.51 3.72 -25.88
N ALA A 352 -15.91 3.59 -24.69
CA ALA A 352 -15.60 4.71 -23.83
C ALA A 352 -14.43 5.56 -24.37
N GLY A 353 -13.57 4.98 -25.23
CA GLY A 353 -12.32 5.61 -25.67
C GLY A 353 -11.25 5.62 -24.58
N ALA A 354 -10.25 6.49 -24.74
CA ALA A 354 -9.12 6.64 -23.83
C ALA A 354 -9.07 8.06 -23.26
N ALA A 355 -8.63 8.20 -22.00
CA ALA A 355 -8.38 9.51 -21.40
C ALA A 355 -7.23 10.27 -22.07
N LEU A 356 -6.25 9.54 -22.61
CA LEU A 356 -5.02 10.06 -23.21
C LEU A 356 -4.86 9.61 -24.67
N ASP A 357 -4.03 10.33 -25.41
CA ASP A 357 -3.66 10.02 -26.79
C ASP A 357 -2.73 8.78 -26.88
N GLU A 358 -2.23 8.47 -28.07
CA GLU A 358 -1.32 7.34 -28.30
C GLU A 358 0.11 7.55 -27.75
N ASN A 359 0.46 8.79 -27.39
CA ASN A 359 1.71 9.16 -26.73
C ASN A 359 1.56 9.26 -25.21
N TYR A 360 0.38 8.94 -24.67
CA TYR A 360 0.00 9.09 -23.25
C TYR A 360 -0.01 10.56 -22.78
N GLU A 361 -0.35 11.48 -23.69
CA GLU A 361 -0.55 12.92 -23.44
C GLU A 361 -2.05 13.28 -23.55
N LEU A 362 -2.41 14.51 -23.15
CA LEU A 362 -3.80 14.98 -23.29
C LEU A 362 -4.15 15.27 -24.76
N PRO A 363 -5.35 14.88 -25.26
CA PRO A 363 -5.78 15.13 -26.65
C PRO A 363 -5.96 16.60 -27.06
#